data_AF-A0A1V4RHK5-F1
#
_entry.id   AF-A0A1V4RHK5-F1
#
_cell.length_a   1.000
_cell.length_b   1.000
_cell.length_c   1.000
_cell.angle_alpha   90.00
_cell.angle_beta   90.00
_cell.angle_gamma   90.00
#
_symmetry.space_group_name_H-M   'P 1'
#
loop_
_entity.id
_entity.type
_entity.pdbx_description
1 polymer ?
#
loop_
_entity_poly.entity_id
_entity_poly.type
_entity_poly.pdbx_seq_one_letter_code
_entity_poly.pdbx_strand_id
1 'polypeptide(L)' 'MVVIEMNPRVSRSSALASKATGFPIAKIAAKLAVGFTLDEIPNDITRETPASFEPTKIPSGKSSVNYSNEIRW' A
#
# COMPACT_ATOMS: atom_id res chain seq x y z
N MET A 1 -16.06 -16.24 12.00
CA MET A 1 -14.76 -15.86 11.40
C MET A 1 -13.68 -16.48 12.26
N VAL A 2 -12.75 -17.25 11.68
CA VAL A 2 -11.66 -17.91 12.42
C VAL A 2 -10.34 -17.49 11.76
N VAL A 3 -9.38 -17.04 12.58
CA VAL A 3 -8.03 -16.65 12.10
C VAL A 3 -7.17 -17.91 11.97
N ILE A 4 -6.51 -18.05 10.83
CA ILE A 4 -5.66 -19.22 10.53
C ILE A 4 -4.18 -18.89 10.75
N GLU A 5 -3.69 -17.78 10.18
CA GLU A 5 -2.31 -17.34 10.34
C GLU A 5 -2.16 -15.81 10.23
N MET A 6 -1.03 -15.30 10.72
CA MET A 6 -0.54 -13.95 10.47
C MET A 6 0.92 -14.03 10.04
N ASN A 7 1.27 -13.27 9.01
CA ASN A 7 2.65 -13.11 8.58
C ASN A 7 3.13 -11.71 8.99
N PRO A 8 3.95 -11.56 10.04
CA PRO A 8 4.40 -10.26 10.55
C PRO A 8 5.52 -9.66 9.69
N ARG A 9 5.37 -9.73 8.37
CA ARG A 9 6.30 -9.21 7.37
C ARG A 9 5.55 -8.87 6.10
N VAL A 10 6.15 -8.05 5.27
CA VAL A 10 5.68 -7.84 3.90
C VAL A 10 5.80 -9.16 3.13
N SER A 11 4.71 -9.60 2.53
CA SER A 11 4.64 -10.85 1.77
C SER A 11 4.43 -10.59 0.27
N ARG A 12 4.40 -11.66 -0.54
CA ARG A 12 4.06 -11.57 -1.96
C ARG A 12 2.66 -10.99 -2.19
N SER A 13 1.69 -11.31 -1.33
CA SER A 13 0.34 -10.74 -1.43
C SER A 13 0.31 -9.26 -1.03
N SER A 14 1.13 -8.82 -0.08
CA SER A 14 1.29 -7.40 0.23
C SER A 14 1.84 -6.60 -0.95
N ALA A 15 2.79 -7.16 -1.71
CA ALA A 15 3.30 -6.53 -2.92
C ALA A 15 2.22 -6.42 -4.02
N LEU A 16 1.44 -7.49 -4.21
CA LEU A 16 0.29 -7.47 -5.14
C LEU A 16 -0.75 -6.41 -4.72
N ALA A 17 -1.11 -6.36 -3.44
CA ALA A 17 -2.05 -5.37 -2.91
C ALA A 17 -1.54 -3.94 -3.11
N SER A 18 -0.23 -3.71 -2.93
CA SER A 18 0.38 -2.40 -3.17
C SER A 18 0.23 -1.95 -4.61
N LYS A 19 0.39 -2.86 -5.58
CA LYS A 19 0.19 -2.56 -7.01
C LYS A 19 -1.28 -2.32 -7.34
N ALA A 20 -2.18 -3.18 -6.86
CA ALA A 20 -3.62 -3.08 -7.15
C ALA A 20 -4.25 -1.79 -6.61
N THR A 21 -3.71 -1.25 -5.51
CA THR A 21 -4.28 -0.08 -4.81
C THR A 21 -3.49 1.20 -5.05
N GLY A 22 -2.26 1.10 -5.56
CA GLY A 22 -1.32 2.20 -5.63
C GLY A 22 -0.68 2.56 -4.28
N PHE A 23 -0.99 1.84 -3.20
CA PHE A 23 -0.51 2.14 -1.86
C PHE A 23 0.82 1.44 -1.56
N PRO A 24 1.92 2.17 -1.33
CA PRO A 24 3.24 1.57 -1.20
C PRO A 24 3.48 1.00 0.21
N ILE A 25 2.92 -0.18 0.51
CA ILE A 25 2.96 -0.84 1.84
C ILE A 25 4.40 -0.98 2.36
N ALA A 26 5.33 -1.43 1.52
CA ALA A 26 6.73 -1.63 1.92
C ALA A 26 7.45 -0.32 2.26
N LYS A 27 7.19 0.75 1.50
CA LYS A 27 7.79 2.08 1.72
C LYS A 27 7.30 2.66 3.05
N ILE A 28 6.01 2.53 3.33
CA ILE A 28 5.40 3.04 4.57
C ILE A 28 5.86 2.21 5.76
N ALA A 29 5.89 0.89 5.64
CA ALA A 29 6.41 0.00 6.69
C ALA A 29 7.87 0.31 7.06
N ALA A 30 8.72 0.65 6.08
CA ALA A 30 10.10 1.06 6.33
C ALA A 30 10.19 2.38 7.12
N LYS A 31 9.32 3.35 6.83
CA LYS A 31 9.25 4.61 7.60
C LYS A 31 8.75 4.37 9.03
N LEU A 32 7.74 3.51 9.19
CA LEU A 32 7.27 3.11 10.53
C LEU A 32 8.40 2.45 11.34
N ALA A 33 9.21 1.60 10.70
CA ALA A 33 10.31 0.91 11.36
C ALA A 33 11.42 1.85 11.88
N VAL A 34 11.56 3.06 11.32
CA VAL A 34 12.53 4.06 11.79
C VAL A 34 11.92 5.11 12.73
N GLY A 35 10.68 4.90 13.18
CA GLY A 35 10.04 5.69 14.25
C GLY A 35 8.99 6.70 13.80
N PHE A 36 8.63 6.74 12.52
CA PHE A 36 7.50 7.57 12.07
C PHE A 36 6.16 6.94 12.48
N THR A 37 5.17 7.80 12.70
CA THR A 37 3.76 7.39 12.85
C THR A 37 3.01 7.51 11.51
N LEU A 38 1.85 6.86 11.38
CA LEU A 38 1.07 6.89 10.13
C LEU A 38 0.59 8.31 9.78
N ASP A 39 0.35 9.15 10.78
CA ASP A 39 -0.13 10.53 10.62
C ASP A 39 0.94 11.47 10.07
N GLU A 40 2.22 11.15 10.31
CA GLU A 40 3.38 11.91 9.83
C GLU A 40 3.74 11.57 8.38
N ILE A 41 3.25 10.45 7.86
CA ILE A 41 3.57 9.99 6.51
C ILE A 41 2.45 10.47 5.57
N PRO A 42 2.73 11.36 4.61
CA PRO A 42 1.73 11.79 3.65
C PRO A 42 1.34 10.65 2.69
N ASN A 43 0.06 10.57 2.35
CA ASN A 43 -0.42 9.60 1.37
C ASN A 43 -0.14 10.10 -0.06
N ASP A 44 0.78 9.46 -0.75
CA ASP A 44 1.15 9.80 -2.13
C ASP A 44 -0.02 9.57 -3.13
N ILE A 45 -1.07 8.82 -2.76
CA ILE A 45 -2.23 8.51 -3.60
C ILE A 45 -3.27 9.63 -3.55
N THR A 46 -3.74 9.97 -2.35
CA THR A 46 -4.83 10.92 -2.11
C THR A 46 -4.32 12.33 -1.86
N ARG A 47 -3.09 12.48 -1.32
CA ARG A 47 -2.44 13.75 -0.93
C ARG A 47 -3.19 14.61 0.08
N GLU A 48 -4.36 14.17 0.53
CA GLU A 48 -5.21 14.84 1.50
C GLU A 48 -5.31 14.08 2.82
N THR A 49 -5.00 12.78 2.83
CA THR A 49 -5.08 11.93 4.02
C THR A 49 -3.70 11.44 4.47
N PRO A 50 -3.54 11.10 5.77
CA PRO A 50 -2.36 10.40 6.26
C PRO A 50 -2.21 9.02 5.59
N ALA A 51 -1.06 8.37 5.75
CA ALA A 51 -0.71 7.10 5.10
C ALA A 51 -1.47 5.89 5.65
N SER A 52 -2.80 5.99 5.76
CA SER A 52 -3.69 4.88 6.07
C SER A 52 -4.13 4.18 4.77
N PHE A 53 -4.21 2.85 4.82
CA PHE A 53 -4.75 2.06 3.73
C PHE A 53 -6.28 2.22 3.69
N GLU A 54 -6.78 3.02 2.75
CA GLU A 54 -8.21 3.22 2.54
C GLU A 54 -8.65 2.51 1.24
N PRO A 55 -9.31 1.34 1.32
CA PRO A 55 -9.72 0.58 0.13
C PRO A 55 -10.77 1.31 -0.74
N THR A 56 -11.38 2.39 -0.22
CA THR A 56 -12.48 3.12 -0.88
C THR A 56 -12.00 4.38 -1.63
N LYS A 57 -10.76 4.85 -1.43
CA LYS A 57 -10.24 6.09 -2.06
C LYS A 57 -9.20 5.84 -3.15
N ILE A 58 -9.44 4.85 -4.02
CA ILE A 58 -8.76 4.83 -5.31
C ILE A 58 -9.26 6.06 -6.10
N PRO A 59 -8.40 6.99 -6.55
CA PRO A 59 -8.85 8.16 -7.29
C PRO A 59 -9.63 7.71 -8.53
N SER A 60 -10.86 8.19 -8.69
CA SER A 60 -11.84 7.81 -9.73
C SER A 60 -11.39 8.07 -11.18
N GLY A 61 -10.13 8.44 -11.42
CA GLY A 61 -9.58 8.77 -12.73
C GLY A 61 -8.13 8.29 -12.99
N LYS A 62 -7.57 7.38 -12.19
CA LYS A 62 -6.25 6.78 -12.47
C LYS A 62 -6.36 5.28 -12.77
N SER A 63 -7.10 4.93 -13.81
CA SER A 63 -7.22 3.56 -14.35
C SER A 63 -6.09 3.16 -15.31
N SER A 64 -5.01 3.95 -15.41
CA SER A 64 -3.98 3.76 -16.46
C SER A 64 -2.56 3.97 -15.95
N VAL A 65 -2.19 3.41 -14.80
CA VAL A 65 -0.77 3.10 -14.57
C VAL A 65 -0.52 1.75 -15.22
N ASN A 66 0.14 1.74 -16.38
CA ASN A 66 0.49 0.53 -17.11
C ASN A 66 1.50 -0.29 -16.30
N TYR A 67 1.00 -1.17 -15.41
CA TYR A 67 1.81 -2.17 -14.72
C TYR A 67 2.20 -3.36 -15.62
N SER A 68 1.81 -3.33 -16.91
CA SER A 68 2.01 -4.43 -17.87
C SER A 68 3.48 -4.77 -18.14
N ASN A 69 4.41 -3.82 -17.95
CA ASN A 69 5.85 -4.05 -18.15
C ASN A 69 6.59 -4.54 -16.90
N GLU A 70 5.89 -4.69 -15.77
CA GLU A 70 6.46 -5.11 -14.48
C GLU A 70 5.97 -6.50 -14.02
N ILE A 71 5.21 -7.20 -14.86
CA ILE A 71 4.74 -8.57 -14.64
C ILE A 71 5.65 -9.52 -15.44
N ARG A 72 6.92 -9.64 -15.01
CA ARG A 72 7.70 -10.86 -15.25
C ARG A 72 7.93 -11.49 -13.87
N TRP A 73 7.32 -12.66 -13.67
CA TRP A 73 7.67 -13.60 -12.61
C TRP A 73 8.84 -14.46 -13.06
#